data_AF-A0A1A8LAA0-F1
#
_entry.id   AF-A0A1A8LAA0-F1
#
_cell.length_a   1.000
_cell.length_b   1.000
_cell.length_c   1.000
_cell.angle_alpha   90.00
_cell.angle_beta   90.00
_cell.angle_gamma   90.00
#
_symmetry.space_group_name_H-M   'P 1'
#
loop_
_entity.id
_entity.type
_entity.pdbx_description
1 polymer ?
#
loop_
_entity_poly.entity_id
_entity_poly.type
_entity_poly.pdbx_seq_one_letter_code
_entity_poly.pdbx_strand_id
1 'polypeptide(L)'
;MVEVPNRILFSEMKYVTRAADLADMITRVIREGLEGLVLKDIKGSYEPGKRHWLKVKKDYLNEGAMADTADLVVLGAFYGKGSNGGIMSSFLMGCYDPASKKWCTVTKCSGGYDDAMLARLQKELDVIKISKDPSKIPGWLKIVKNYYPDFLIRDPEQAPVWEITGAEFSKSEMHTADGISIRFPRMTRIRDDKDWKSATNLHQLKELFRISKEHCDFKVTAGPSESNDEKGSSGGDSGGSSPFPSSTGKAPPKKT
;
A
#
# COMPACT_ATOMS: atom_id res chain seq x y z
N MET A 1 -3.98 -28.89 22.14
CA MET A 1 -3.13 -27.82 22.71
C MET A 1 -4.02 -27.01 23.63
N VAL A 2 -3.53 -26.64 24.81
CA VAL A 2 -4.33 -25.92 25.82
C VAL A 2 -3.87 -24.47 25.82
N GLU A 3 -4.82 -23.55 25.87
CA GLU A 3 -4.51 -22.13 25.98
C GLU A 3 -3.88 -21.83 27.34
N VAL A 4 -2.84 -21.00 27.33
CA VAL A 4 -2.22 -20.43 28.52
C VAL A 4 -2.49 -18.93 28.47
N PRO A 5 -3.35 -18.38 29.35
CA PRO A 5 -3.73 -16.98 29.32
C PRO A 5 -2.53 -16.04 29.20
N ASN A 6 -2.61 -15.08 28.29
CA ASN A 6 -1.56 -14.10 28.00
C ASN A 6 -0.20 -14.69 27.55
N ARG A 7 -0.14 -15.98 27.18
CA ARG A 7 1.08 -16.67 26.74
C ARG A 7 0.88 -17.45 25.45
N ILE A 8 -0.12 -18.33 25.40
CA ILE A 8 -0.43 -19.20 24.27
C ILE A 8 -1.94 -19.15 24.07
N LEU A 9 -2.39 -18.52 22.99
CA LEU A 9 -3.80 -18.41 22.64
C LEU A 9 -3.98 -18.89 21.20
N PHE A 10 -5.14 -19.45 20.88
CA PHE A 10 -5.50 -19.62 19.49
C PHE A 10 -5.88 -18.27 18.89
N SER A 11 -5.53 -18.06 17.62
CA SER A 11 -6.09 -16.93 16.89
C SER A 11 -7.60 -17.11 16.77
N GLU A 12 -8.36 -16.01 16.89
CA GLU A 12 -9.80 -16.04 16.65
C GLU A 12 -10.08 -16.55 15.23
N MET A 13 -11.02 -17.49 15.12
CA MET A 13 -11.41 -18.10 13.84
C MET A 13 -12.93 -18.10 13.73
N LYS A 14 -13.43 -17.73 12.55
CA LYS A 14 -14.86 -17.81 12.24
C LYS A 14 -15.04 -18.40 10.86
N TYR A 15 -15.91 -19.41 10.76
CA TYR A 15 -16.30 -19.96 9.48
C TYR A 15 -17.26 -19.00 8.78
N VAL A 16 -16.96 -18.65 7.54
CA VAL A 16 -17.75 -17.68 6.77
C VAL A 16 -18.04 -18.24 5.39
N THR A 17 -19.31 -18.18 5.00
CA THR A 17 -19.82 -18.65 3.71
C THR A 17 -20.53 -17.53 2.93
N ARG A 18 -20.85 -16.41 3.59
CA ARG A 18 -21.56 -15.27 2.99
C ARG A 18 -20.66 -14.04 2.95
N ALA A 19 -20.73 -13.29 1.84
CA ALA A 19 -19.96 -12.06 1.67
C ALA A 19 -20.32 -10.98 2.70
N ALA A 20 -21.59 -10.89 3.12
CA ALA A 20 -22.03 -9.94 4.15
C ALA A 20 -21.35 -10.18 5.49
N ASP A 21 -21.29 -11.45 5.94
CA ASP A 21 -20.64 -11.81 7.20
C ASP A 21 -19.13 -11.50 7.16
N LEU A 22 -18.49 -11.68 6.00
CA LEU A 22 -17.09 -11.30 5.80
C LEU A 22 -16.90 -9.78 5.93
N ALA A 23 -17.78 -8.99 5.32
CA ALA A 23 -17.72 -7.53 5.37
C ALA A 23 -17.89 -7.00 6.81
N ASP A 24 -18.80 -7.59 7.58
CA ASP A 24 -18.99 -7.27 9.00
C ASP A 24 -17.75 -7.61 9.84
N MET A 25 -17.12 -8.77 9.58
CA MET A 25 -15.87 -9.13 10.26
C MET A 25 -14.72 -8.18 9.92
N ILE A 26 -14.54 -7.82 8.64
CA ILE A 26 -13.52 -6.85 8.23
C ILE A 26 -13.74 -5.54 8.98
N THR A 27 -15.00 -5.09 9.02
CA THR A 27 -15.42 -3.88 9.74
C THR A 27 -15.04 -3.94 11.22
N ARG A 28 -15.37 -5.04 11.90
CA ARG A 28 -15.06 -5.24 13.32
C ARG A 28 -13.56 -5.23 13.59
N VAL A 29 -12.79 -6.01 12.82
CA VAL A 29 -11.35 -6.22 13.06
C VAL A 29 -10.55 -4.94 12.94
N ILE A 30 -10.82 -4.10 11.95
CA ILE A 30 -10.11 -2.82 11.83
C ILE A 30 -10.63 -1.82 12.88
N ARG A 31 -11.90 -1.87 13.30
CA ARG A 31 -12.39 -1.06 14.44
C ARG A 31 -11.68 -1.41 15.74
N GLU A 32 -11.38 -2.69 15.95
CA GLU A 32 -10.57 -3.18 17.07
C GLU A 32 -9.07 -2.81 16.92
N GLY A 33 -8.68 -2.13 15.84
CA GLY A 33 -7.31 -1.68 15.60
C GLY A 33 -6.38 -2.76 15.06
N LEU A 34 -6.91 -3.88 14.57
CA LEU A 34 -6.12 -4.95 13.96
C LEU A 34 -5.82 -4.65 12.47
N GLU A 35 -4.75 -5.24 11.95
CA GLU A 35 -4.29 -5.01 10.56
C GLU A 35 -5.29 -5.52 9.50
N GLY A 36 -6.03 -6.58 9.82
CA GLY A 36 -7.00 -7.19 8.92
C GLY A 36 -7.19 -8.69 9.15
N LEU A 37 -7.64 -9.40 8.12
CA LEU A 37 -8.00 -10.82 8.16
C LEU A 37 -7.07 -11.68 7.30
N VAL A 38 -6.94 -12.94 7.71
CA VAL A 38 -6.36 -14.00 6.88
C VAL A 38 -7.47 -14.98 6.52
N LEU A 39 -7.77 -15.11 5.22
CA LEU A 39 -8.74 -16.07 4.71
C LEU A 39 -8.01 -17.36 4.33
N LYS A 40 -8.51 -18.48 4.86
CA LYS A 40 -7.94 -19.81 4.67
C LYS A 40 -9.04 -20.74 4.19
N ASP A 41 -8.72 -21.57 3.20
CA ASP A 41 -9.56 -22.71 2.87
C ASP A 41 -9.40 -23.78 3.96
N ILE A 42 -10.51 -24.25 4.50
CA ILE A 42 -10.55 -25.34 5.50
C ILE A 42 -9.99 -26.64 4.91
N LYS A 43 -10.18 -26.86 3.60
CA LYS A 43 -9.68 -28.04 2.90
C LYS A 43 -8.25 -27.85 2.38
N GLY A 44 -7.68 -26.65 2.54
CA GLY A 44 -6.35 -26.33 2.06
C GLY A 44 -5.27 -27.06 2.85
N SER A 45 -4.33 -27.69 2.15
CA SER A 45 -3.14 -28.27 2.77
C SER A 45 -2.06 -27.21 2.99
N TYR A 46 -1.22 -27.44 4.01
CA TYR A 46 -0.04 -26.61 4.21
C TYR A 46 1.09 -27.08 3.29
N GLU A 47 1.48 -26.22 2.35
CA GLU A 47 2.60 -26.48 1.45
C GLU A 47 3.68 -25.40 1.65
N PRO A 48 4.84 -25.75 2.24
CA PRO A 48 5.94 -24.81 2.43
C PRO A 48 6.35 -24.12 1.12
N GLY A 49 6.50 -22.80 1.15
CA GLY A 49 6.92 -21.99 0.00
C GLY A 49 5.79 -21.59 -0.97
N LYS A 50 4.58 -22.12 -0.82
CA LYS A 50 3.41 -21.73 -1.63
C LYS A 50 2.50 -20.73 -0.91
N ARG A 51 1.77 -19.92 -1.69
CA ARG A 51 0.88 -18.87 -1.18
C ARG A 51 -0.59 -19.28 -1.36
N HIS A 52 -1.15 -19.97 -0.36
CA HIS A 52 -2.54 -20.43 -0.37
C HIS A 52 -3.51 -19.52 0.39
N TRP A 53 -3.01 -18.72 1.33
CA TRP A 53 -3.86 -17.88 2.18
C TRP A 53 -3.98 -16.47 1.62
N LEU A 54 -5.19 -15.93 1.66
CA LEU A 54 -5.47 -14.56 1.24
C LEU A 54 -5.39 -13.63 2.44
N LYS A 55 -4.91 -12.40 2.21
CA LYS A 55 -4.79 -11.36 3.24
C LYS A 55 -5.72 -10.21 2.85
N VAL A 56 -6.64 -9.86 3.73
CA VAL A 56 -7.51 -8.70 3.56
C VAL A 56 -7.05 -7.67 4.58
N LYS A 57 -6.64 -6.49 4.10
CA LYS A 57 -6.12 -5.41 4.94
C LYS A 57 -6.80 -4.10 4.60
N LYS A 58 -6.84 -3.17 5.56
CA LYS A 58 -7.44 -1.84 5.39
C LYS A 58 -6.92 -1.12 4.13
N ASP A 59 -5.60 -1.18 3.88
CA ASP A 59 -4.94 -0.50 2.77
C ASP A 59 -5.25 -1.07 1.38
N TYR A 60 -5.89 -2.24 1.30
CA TYR A 60 -6.29 -2.87 0.04
C TYR A 60 -7.76 -2.62 -0.33
N LEU A 61 -8.55 -2.08 0.60
CA LEU A 61 -9.98 -1.88 0.40
C LEU A 61 -10.23 -0.55 -0.32
N ASN A 62 -11.24 -0.55 -1.21
CA ASN A 62 -11.65 0.59 -2.02
C ASN A 62 -10.47 1.29 -2.73
N GLU A 63 -9.61 0.52 -3.40
CA GLU A 63 -8.45 1.06 -4.14
C GLU A 63 -7.47 1.88 -3.26
N GLY A 64 -7.46 1.64 -1.95
CA GLY A 64 -6.65 2.42 -1.01
C GLY A 64 -7.29 3.74 -0.57
N ALA A 65 -8.54 4.01 -0.94
CA ALA A 65 -9.30 5.16 -0.43
C ALA A 65 -9.53 5.10 1.10
N MET A 66 -9.40 3.89 1.67
CA MET A 66 -9.49 3.64 3.12
C MET A 66 -8.14 3.80 3.83
N ALA A 67 -7.06 4.03 3.10
CA ALA A 67 -5.73 4.19 3.66
C ALA A 67 -5.47 5.66 4.01
N ASP A 68 -4.65 5.87 5.04
CA ASP A 68 -4.24 7.21 5.44
C ASP A 68 -3.36 7.80 4.34
N THR A 69 -3.77 8.93 3.76
CA THR A 69 -3.03 9.62 2.72
C THR A 69 -2.56 11.00 3.17
N ALA A 70 -1.41 11.43 2.65
CA ALA A 70 -0.90 12.78 2.79
C ALA A 70 -0.27 13.23 1.48
N ASP A 71 -0.54 14.48 1.09
CA ASP A 71 0.09 15.10 -0.07
C ASP A 71 1.42 15.71 0.38
N LEU A 72 2.53 15.05 0.05
CA LEU A 72 3.86 15.39 0.53
C LEU A 72 4.78 15.85 -0.59
N VAL A 73 5.69 16.75 -0.27
CA VAL A 73 6.67 17.28 -1.21
C VAL A 73 7.90 16.39 -1.24
N VAL A 74 8.44 16.15 -2.44
CA VAL A 74 9.73 15.47 -2.60
C VAL A 74 10.84 16.42 -2.14
N LEU A 75 11.59 16.03 -1.11
CA LEU A 75 12.70 16.84 -0.57
C LEU A 75 14.08 16.34 -1.02
N GLY A 76 14.17 15.06 -1.38
CA GLY A 76 15.43 14.44 -1.79
C GLY A 76 15.25 12.99 -2.20
N ALA A 77 16.37 12.33 -2.53
CA ALA A 77 16.36 10.95 -2.99
C ALA A 77 17.60 10.17 -2.55
N PHE A 78 17.46 8.85 -2.55
CA PHE A 78 18.50 7.89 -2.22
C PHE A 78 18.76 6.97 -3.40
N TYR A 79 20.01 6.54 -3.55
CA TYR A 79 20.35 5.48 -4.49
C TYR A 79 19.65 4.17 -4.13
N GLY A 80 19.19 3.46 -5.15
CA GLY A 80 18.74 2.08 -5.01
C GLY A 80 19.85 1.09 -4.79
N LYS A 81 19.42 -0.12 -4.46
CA LYS A 81 20.27 -1.30 -4.27
C LYS A 81 19.75 -2.42 -5.18
N GLY A 82 20.61 -3.39 -5.48
CA GLY A 82 20.23 -4.53 -6.33
C GLY A 82 19.93 -4.09 -7.76
N SER A 83 18.78 -4.50 -8.30
CA SER A 83 18.34 -4.18 -9.66
C SER A 83 18.22 -2.67 -9.92
N ASN A 84 17.92 -1.88 -8.88
CA ASN A 84 17.79 -0.43 -8.97
C ASN A 84 19.08 0.30 -8.55
N GLY A 85 20.21 -0.40 -8.56
CA GLY A 85 21.52 0.17 -8.25
C GLY A 85 21.89 1.28 -9.22
N GLY A 86 22.40 2.39 -8.68
CA GLY A 86 22.89 3.52 -9.49
C GLY A 86 21.83 4.54 -9.91
N ILE A 87 20.54 4.29 -9.66
CA ILE A 87 19.45 5.25 -9.89
C ILE A 87 18.80 5.70 -8.58
N MET A 88 18.13 6.86 -8.59
CA MET A 88 17.27 7.31 -7.50
C MET A 88 16.06 6.39 -7.42
N SER A 89 15.95 5.59 -6.36
CA SER A 89 14.87 4.60 -6.23
C SER A 89 14.05 4.74 -4.95
N SER A 90 14.40 5.70 -4.12
CA SER A 90 13.66 6.01 -2.92
C SER A 90 13.72 7.50 -2.67
N PHE A 91 12.59 8.08 -2.27
CA PHE A 91 12.41 9.51 -2.17
C PHE A 91 12.11 9.90 -0.73
N LEU A 92 12.75 10.97 -0.28
CA LEU A 92 12.52 11.58 1.01
C LEU A 92 11.33 12.53 0.87
N MET A 93 10.24 12.21 1.56
CA MET A 93 9.00 12.99 1.52
C MET A 93 8.89 13.84 2.77
N GLY A 94 8.36 15.05 2.62
CA GLY A 94 8.14 15.94 3.75
C GLY A 94 7.04 16.96 3.55
N CYS A 95 6.79 17.70 4.62
CA CYS A 95 5.78 18.74 4.71
C CYS A 95 6.41 20.06 5.13
N TYR A 96 5.80 21.18 4.73
CA TYR A 96 6.20 22.49 5.19
C TYR A 96 5.67 22.76 6.62
N ASP A 97 6.50 23.36 7.46
CA ASP A 97 6.10 23.89 8.77
C ASP A 97 6.05 25.43 8.72
N PRO A 98 4.86 26.04 8.69
CA PRO A 98 4.70 27.49 8.67
C PRO A 98 5.27 28.19 9.91
N ALA A 99 5.33 27.52 11.07
CA ALA A 99 5.79 28.13 12.31
C ALA A 99 7.32 28.32 12.32
N SER A 100 8.06 27.28 11.95
CA SER A 100 9.53 27.35 11.86
C SER A 100 10.04 27.83 10.50
N LYS A 101 9.17 27.95 9.49
CA LYS A 101 9.49 28.24 8.08
C LYS A 101 10.51 27.26 7.50
N LYS A 102 10.39 25.99 7.88
CA LYS A 102 11.29 24.90 7.46
C LYS A 102 10.51 23.71 6.93
N TRP A 103 11.20 22.90 6.17
CA TRP A 103 10.72 21.63 5.66
C TRP A 103 11.04 20.51 6.64
N CYS A 104 10.03 19.74 6.99
CA CYS A 104 10.12 18.63 7.93
C CYS A 104 9.96 17.30 7.18
N THR A 105 10.85 16.36 7.46
CA THR A 105 10.78 15.00 6.91
C THR A 105 9.66 14.22 7.56
N VAL A 106 8.91 13.47 6.75
CA VAL A 106 7.77 12.65 7.20
C VAL A 106 8.05 11.18 6.96
N THR A 107 8.51 10.81 5.76
CA THR A 107 8.74 9.41 5.43
C THR A 107 9.72 9.24 4.28
N LYS A 108 10.26 8.03 4.14
CA LYS A 108 10.99 7.60 2.94
C LYS A 108 10.10 6.65 2.15
N CYS A 109 9.77 7.04 0.92
CA CYS A 109 8.95 6.24 0.01
C CYS A 109 9.84 5.52 -1.01
N SER A 110 9.64 4.21 -1.18
CA SER A 110 10.48 3.36 -2.04
C SER A 110 9.66 2.53 -3.04
N GLY A 111 8.39 2.85 -3.25
CA GLY A 111 7.51 2.10 -4.14
C GLY A 111 6.21 2.83 -4.43
N GLY A 112 5.40 2.26 -5.33
CA GLY A 112 4.19 2.91 -5.87
C GLY A 112 4.37 3.52 -7.27
N TYR A 113 5.57 3.43 -7.83
CA TYR A 113 5.89 3.75 -9.22
C TYR A 113 6.36 2.49 -9.94
N ASP A 114 6.12 2.44 -11.25
CA ASP A 114 6.71 1.44 -12.15
C ASP A 114 8.10 1.89 -12.65
N ASP A 115 8.77 1.00 -13.38
CA ASP A 115 10.13 1.26 -13.89
C ASP A 115 10.15 2.43 -14.89
N ALA A 116 9.08 2.61 -15.66
CA ALA A 116 8.93 3.70 -16.63
C ALA A 116 8.86 5.06 -15.92
N MET A 117 8.03 5.16 -14.89
CA MET A 117 7.94 6.35 -14.05
C MET A 117 9.26 6.62 -13.33
N LEU A 118 9.92 5.58 -12.81
CA LEU A 118 11.20 5.75 -12.14
C LEU A 118 12.29 6.30 -13.07
N ALA A 119 12.31 5.83 -14.32
CA ALA A 119 13.20 6.33 -15.37
C ALA A 119 12.89 7.79 -15.73
N ARG A 120 11.61 8.17 -15.74
CA ARG A 120 11.16 9.55 -15.97
C ARG A 120 11.62 10.49 -14.85
N LEU A 121 11.41 10.07 -13.60
CA LEU A 121 11.81 10.82 -12.40
C LEU A 121 13.32 11.06 -12.31
N GLN A 122 14.16 10.20 -12.91
CA GLN A 122 15.61 10.46 -12.98
C GLN A 122 15.94 11.74 -13.76
N LYS A 123 15.08 12.13 -14.71
CA LYS A 123 15.30 13.27 -15.61
C LYS A 123 14.54 14.53 -15.16
N GLU A 124 13.34 14.34 -14.62
CA GLU A 124 12.44 15.46 -14.27
C GLU A 124 12.80 16.13 -12.94
N LEU A 125 13.38 15.41 -11.98
CA LEU A 125 13.70 15.98 -10.67
C LEU A 125 14.97 16.84 -10.74
N ASP A 126 14.85 18.15 -10.49
CA ASP A 126 16.02 19.04 -10.31
C ASP A 126 16.66 18.82 -8.94
N VAL A 127 17.66 17.94 -8.93
CA VAL A 127 18.38 17.56 -7.71
C VAL A 127 19.85 17.96 -7.74
N ILE A 128 20.38 18.21 -6.55
CA ILE A 128 21.80 18.37 -6.27
C ILE A 128 22.33 17.15 -5.52
N LYS A 129 23.44 16.59 -5.98
CA LYS A 129 24.10 15.47 -5.30
C LYS A 129 24.87 15.97 -4.09
N ILE A 130 24.48 15.51 -2.91
CA ILE A 130 25.14 15.85 -1.64
C ILE A 130 25.89 14.65 -1.04
N SER A 131 25.63 13.42 -1.49
CA SER A 131 26.30 12.20 -1.03
C SER A 131 26.25 12.03 0.51
N LYS A 132 25.11 12.39 1.12
CA LYS A 132 24.88 12.33 2.57
C LYS A 132 25.81 13.21 3.42
N ASP A 133 26.46 14.19 2.80
CA ASP A 133 27.36 15.12 3.47
C ASP A 133 26.57 16.10 4.38
N PRO A 134 26.81 16.10 5.70
CA PRO A 134 26.15 17.00 6.64
C PRO A 134 26.35 18.49 6.31
N SER A 135 27.51 18.86 5.75
CA SER A 135 27.85 20.26 5.46
C SER A 135 27.04 20.85 4.31
N LYS A 136 26.43 19.98 3.49
CA LYS A 136 25.62 20.36 2.32
C LYS A 136 24.11 20.34 2.62
N ILE A 137 23.72 20.04 3.86
CA ILE A 137 22.31 20.12 4.26
C ILE A 137 21.92 21.59 4.40
N PRO A 138 20.92 22.06 3.63
CA PRO A 138 20.53 23.45 3.65
C PRO A 138 19.72 23.80 4.89
N GLY A 139 19.81 25.06 5.35
CA GLY A 139 19.13 25.52 6.57
C GLY A 139 17.60 25.49 6.51
N TRP A 140 17.02 25.38 5.32
CA TRP A 140 15.57 25.21 5.11
C TRP A 140 15.08 23.80 5.45
N LEU A 141 15.95 22.80 5.55
CA LEU A 141 15.59 21.41 5.82
C LEU A 141 15.87 21.02 7.26
N LYS A 142 14.84 20.56 7.98
CA LYS A 142 14.98 19.92 9.29
C LYS A 142 15.06 18.41 9.08
N ILE A 143 16.22 17.81 9.31
CA ILE A 143 16.46 16.38 9.05
C ILE A 143 17.43 15.78 10.08
N VAL A 144 17.24 14.49 10.39
CA VAL A 144 18.15 13.73 11.27
C VAL A 144 19.23 13.01 10.47
N LYS A 145 20.42 12.81 11.08
CA LYS A 145 21.61 12.24 10.42
C LYS A 145 21.37 10.95 9.64
N ASN A 146 20.54 10.05 10.17
CA ASN A 146 20.26 8.76 9.55
C ASN A 146 19.49 8.86 8.23
N TYR A 147 18.85 9.99 7.97
CA TYR A 147 18.05 10.23 6.77
C TYR A 147 18.72 11.17 5.78
N TYR A 148 19.98 11.55 5.98
CA TYR A 148 20.70 12.37 5.01
C TYR A 148 20.70 11.69 3.64
N PRO A 149 20.10 12.32 2.61
CA PRO A 149 19.92 11.69 1.33
C PRO A 149 21.17 11.77 0.45
N ASP A 150 21.20 10.99 -0.63
CA ASP A 150 22.26 11.10 -1.63
C ASP A 150 22.07 12.37 -2.48
N PHE A 151 20.81 12.77 -2.66
CA PHE A 151 20.38 13.91 -3.46
C PHE A 151 19.35 14.74 -2.71
N LEU A 152 19.40 16.07 -2.88
CA LEU A 152 18.37 16.99 -2.41
C LEU A 152 17.74 17.70 -3.60
N ILE A 153 16.47 18.04 -3.51
CA ILE A 153 15.87 18.97 -4.48
C ILE A 153 16.52 20.35 -4.31
N ARG A 154 16.80 21.02 -5.42
CA ARG A 154 17.41 22.35 -5.42
C ARG A 154 16.51 23.40 -4.78
N ASP A 155 15.25 23.42 -5.19
CA ASP A 155 14.22 24.31 -4.67
C ASP A 155 12.96 23.51 -4.27
N PRO A 156 12.70 23.33 -2.97
CA PRO A 156 11.54 22.58 -2.52
C PRO A 156 10.20 23.27 -2.84
N GLU A 157 10.19 24.57 -3.18
CA GLU A 157 8.98 25.27 -3.64
C GLU A 157 8.61 24.93 -5.10
N GLN A 158 9.55 24.39 -5.88
CA GLN A 158 9.31 23.90 -7.24
C GLN A 158 9.25 22.37 -7.31
N ALA A 159 9.36 21.70 -6.17
CA ALA A 159 9.35 20.25 -6.09
C ALA A 159 7.94 19.70 -6.35
N PRO A 160 7.84 18.51 -6.96
CA PRO A 160 6.55 17.87 -7.16
C PRO A 160 5.93 17.43 -5.83
N VAL A 161 4.61 17.52 -5.77
CA VAL A 161 3.79 17.00 -4.67
C VAL A 161 3.31 15.61 -5.04
N TRP A 162 3.50 14.64 -4.17
CA TRP A 162 3.03 13.28 -4.35
C TRP A 162 2.01 12.93 -3.28
N GLU A 163 0.95 12.25 -3.71
CA GLU A 163 0.02 11.62 -2.78
C GLU A 163 0.65 10.34 -2.26
N ILE A 164 0.96 10.32 -0.96
CA ILE A 164 1.57 9.18 -0.28
C ILE A 164 0.52 8.48 0.55
N THR A 165 0.28 7.21 0.24
CA THR A 165 -0.62 6.33 0.97
C THR A 165 0.16 5.39 1.87
N GLY A 166 -0.34 5.14 3.09
CA GLY A 166 0.20 4.10 3.97
C GLY A 166 -0.87 3.36 4.75
N ALA A 167 -0.45 2.30 5.45
CA ALA A 167 -1.38 1.50 6.26
C ALA A 167 -1.93 2.29 7.46
N GLU A 168 -1.08 3.11 8.08
CA GLU A 168 -1.43 4.01 9.18
C GLU A 168 -0.38 5.11 9.32
N PHE A 169 -0.77 6.23 9.92
CA PHE A 169 0.21 7.13 10.52
C PHE A 169 0.77 6.57 11.85
N SER A 170 2.07 6.76 12.06
CA SER A 170 2.81 6.25 13.21
C SER A 170 3.72 7.30 13.83
N LYS A 171 4.21 7.03 15.04
CA LYS A 171 5.26 7.85 15.66
C LYS A 171 6.65 7.29 15.33
N SER A 172 7.58 8.19 15.02
CA SER A 172 8.96 7.89 14.67
C SER A 172 9.87 9.01 15.16
N GLU A 173 10.91 8.66 15.90
CA GLU A 173 11.97 9.61 16.31
C GLU A 173 12.89 9.99 15.14
N MET A 174 12.76 9.29 14.02
CA MET A 174 13.63 9.45 12.87
C MET A 174 13.15 10.52 11.88
N HIS A 175 11.94 11.03 12.08
CA HIS A 175 11.33 12.02 11.22
C HIS A 175 11.01 13.28 12.01
N THR A 176 11.12 14.43 11.35
CA THR A 176 11.18 15.74 12.01
C THR A 176 9.86 16.50 12.02
N ALA A 177 8.85 15.95 11.35
CA ALA A 177 7.47 16.42 11.35
C ALA A 177 6.75 16.01 12.66
N ASP A 178 7.23 16.52 13.79
CA ASP A 178 6.74 16.22 15.15
C ASP A 178 6.65 14.72 15.47
N GLY A 179 7.65 14.01 14.95
CA GLY A 179 7.79 12.58 15.05
C GLY A 179 6.66 11.81 14.36
N ILE A 180 5.91 12.40 13.43
CA ILE A 180 4.90 11.70 12.64
C ILE A 180 5.56 11.08 11.41
N SER A 181 5.20 9.83 11.12
CA SER A 181 5.59 9.12 9.92
C SER A 181 4.42 8.28 9.37
N ILE A 182 4.65 7.65 8.22
CA ILE A 182 3.67 6.83 7.52
C ILE A 182 4.24 5.41 7.46
N ARG A 183 3.45 4.42 7.93
CA ARG A 183 3.82 3.01 7.88
C ARG A 183 3.49 2.43 6.50
N PHE A 184 4.45 1.71 5.92
CA PHE A 184 4.36 1.14 4.57
C PHE A 184 3.99 2.17 3.49
N PRO A 185 4.74 3.29 3.40
CA PRO A 185 4.43 4.38 2.49
C PRO A 185 4.59 3.94 1.03
N ARG A 186 3.62 4.30 0.19
CA ARG A 186 3.64 4.09 -1.26
C ARG A 186 3.18 5.36 -1.94
N MET A 187 3.79 5.69 -3.06
CA MET A 187 3.31 6.75 -3.92
C MET A 187 2.06 6.26 -4.66
N THR A 188 0.95 6.95 -4.52
CA THR A 188 -0.30 6.61 -5.22
C THR A 188 -0.35 7.31 -6.55
N ARG A 189 -0.04 8.60 -6.56
CA ARG A 189 0.02 9.42 -7.77
C ARG A 189 0.84 10.70 -7.55
N ILE A 190 1.26 11.28 -8.65
CA ILE A 190 1.82 12.64 -8.68
C ILE A 190 0.64 13.62 -8.73
N ARG A 191 0.69 14.68 -7.92
CA ARG A 191 -0.36 15.69 -7.77
C ARG A 191 0.02 16.94 -8.54
N ASP A 192 -0.11 16.87 -9.87
CA ASP A 192 0.15 18.01 -10.76
C ASP A 192 -0.82 19.19 -10.53
N ASP A 193 -1.93 18.94 -9.84
CA ASP A 193 -2.91 19.93 -9.41
C ASP A 193 -2.52 20.68 -8.12
N LYS A 194 -1.41 20.29 -7.48
CA LYS A 194 -0.96 20.86 -6.21
C LYS A 194 0.45 21.42 -6.28
N ASP A 195 0.64 22.49 -5.52
CA ASP A 195 1.92 23.11 -5.22
C ASP A 195 2.30 22.90 -3.75
N TRP A 196 3.49 23.37 -3.37
CA TRP A 196 3.95 23.27 -1.98
C TRP A 196 3.04 23.95 -0.95
N LYS A 197 2.27 24.98 -1.35
CA LYS A 197 1.36 25.72 -0.45
C LYS A 197 0.08 24.95 -0.17
N SER A 198 -0.40 24.21 -1.17
CA SER A 198 -1.61 23.36 -1.10
C SER A 198 -1.32 21.90 -0.73
N ALA A 199 -0.04 21.52 -0.66
CA ALA A 199 0.42 20.28 -0.04
C ALA A 199 0.09 20.24 1.46
N THR A 200 0.05 19.04 2.04
CA THR A 200 -0.21 18.84 3.46
C THR A 200 0.91 19.49 4.28
N ASN A 201 0.58 20.52 5.06
CA ASN A 201 1.51 21.15 5.99
C ASN A 201 1.56 20.43 7.34
N LEU A 202 2.51 20.81 8.22
CA LEU A 202 2.70 20.15 9.50
C LEU A 202 1.45 20.18 10.41
N HIS A 203 0.70 21.28 10.41
CA HIS A 203 -0.52 21.38 11.21
C HIS A 203 -1.60 20.42 10.71
N GLN A 204 -1.82 20.37 9.41
CA GLN A 204 -2.75 19.42 8.79
C GLN A 204 -2.31 17.98 9.01
N LEU A 205 -1.01 17.68 8.91
CA LEU A 205 -0.49 16.34 9.16
C LEU A 205 -0.75 15.87 10.61
N LYS A 206 -0.63 16.78 11.60
CA LYS A 206 -1.00 16.48 12.99
C LYS A 206 -2.48 16.18 13.15
N GLU A 207 -3.33 16.93 12.45
CA GLU A 207 -4.76 16.71 12.48
C GLU A 207 -5.14 15.39 11.83
N LEU A 208 -4.54 15.06 10.69
CA LEU A 208 -4.68 13.75 10.05
C LEU A 208 -4.23 12.61 10.99
N PHE A 209 -3.10 12.77 11.68
CA PHE A 209 -2.63 11.81 12.68
C PHE A 209 -3.59 11.64 13.86
N ARG A 210 -4.23 12.73 14.32
CA ARG A 210 -5.22 12.71 15.41
C ARG A 210 -6.49 11.99 14.96
N ILE A 211 -7.05 12.42 13.83
CA ILE A 211 -8.26 11.84 13.24
C ILE A 211 -8.08 10.35 12.94
N SER A 212 -6.92 9.93 12.42
CA SER A 212 -6.68 8.52 12.09
C SER A 212 -6.65 7.60 13.32
N LYS A 213 -6.40 8.14 14.51
CA LYS A 213 -6.49 7.40 15.78
C LYS A 213 -7.90 7.39 16.38
N GLU A 214 -8.72 8.38 16.06
CA GLU A 214 -10.07 8.53 16.61
C GLU A 214 -11.15 7.88 15.72
N HIS A 215 -11.02 7.99 14.41
CA HIS A 215 -12.01 7.55 13.45
C HIS A 215 -11.60 6.22 12.77
N CYS A 216 -11.93 5.11 13.42
CA CYS A 216 -11.98 3.78 12.80
C CYS A 216 -13.42 3.36 12.40
N ASP A 217 -14.36 4.31 12.27
CA ASP A 217 -15.72 4.02 11.86
C ASP A 217 -15.83 4.00 10.33
N PHE A 218 -15.76 2.79 9.77
CA PHE A 218 -16.03 2.53 8.37
C PHE A 218 -17.01 1.35 8.26
N LYS A 219 -17.73 1.25 7.14
CA LYS A 219 -18.54 0.08 6.79
C LYS A 219 -18.03 -0.47 5.47
N VAL A 220 -17.66 -1.73 5.45
CA VAL A 220 -17.41 -2.46 4.20
C VAL A 220 -18.74 -2.94 3.65
N THR A 221 -19.06 -2.59 2.41
CA THR A 221 -20.23 -3.13 1.71
C THR A 221 -19.83 -4.38 0.95
N ALA A 222 -20.57 -5.47 1.13
CA ALA A 222 -20.41 -6.64 0.26
C ALA A 222 -20.76 -6.26 -1.19
N GLY A 223 -19.93 -6.68 -2.15
CA GLY A 223 -20.26 -6.55 -3.58
C GLY A 223 -21.54 -7.32 -3.92
N PRO A 224 -22.21 -7.00 -5.05
CA PRO A 224 -23.42 -7.70 -5.45
C PRO A 224 -23.11 -9.20 -5.60
N SER A 225 -23.77 -10.02 -4.79
CA SER A 225 -23.75 -11.47 -4.96
C SER A 225 -24.58 -11.81 -6.19
N GLU A 226 -23.93 -12.24 -7.28
CA GLU A 226 -24.65 -12.88 -8.38
C GLU A 226 -25.24 -14.20 -7.85
N SER A 227 -26.53 -14.17 -7.50
CA SER A 227 -27.31 -15.36 -7.26
C SER A 227 -27.57 -16.03 -8.62
N ASN A 228 -26.74 -17.02 -8.97
CA ASN A 228 -27.12 -18.00 -9.97
C ASN A 228 -28.22 -18.89 -9.37
N ASP A 229 -29.46 -18.42 -9.46
CA ASP A 229 -30.65 -19.27 -9.31
C ASP A 229 -30.74 -20.17 -10.55
N GLU A 230 -30.08 -21.33 -10.50
CA GLU A 230 -30.41 -22.44 -11.40
C GLU A 230 -31.83 -22.92 -11.08
N LYS A 231 -32.82 -22.34 -11.76
CA LYS A 231 -34.15 -22.96 -11.91
C LYS A 231 -33.97 -24.30 -12.63
N GLY A 232 -34.02 -25.38 -11.86
CA GLY A 232 -34.28 -26.71 -12.38
C GLY A 232 -35.62 -26.72 -13.12
N SER A 233 -35.56 -26.91 -14.44
CA SER A 233 -36.72 -27.21 -15.27
C SER A 233 -36.66 -28.67 -15.67
N SER A 234 -37.60 -29.46 -15.15
CA SER A 234 -37.91 -30.80 -15.61
C SER A 234 -38.44 -30.78 -17.04
N GLY A 235 -38.09 -31.79 -17.83
CA GLY A 235 -38.76 -32.10 -19.09
C GLY A 235 -37.98 -33.18 -19.85
N GLY A 236 -38.35 -34.44 -19.66
CA GLY A 236 -37.87 -35.53 -20.51
C GLY A 236 -38.74 -35.66 -21.76
N ASP A 237 -38.17 -36.14 -22.86
CA ASP A 237 -38.71 -37.23 -23.67
C ASP A 237 -37.63 -37.76 -24.65
N SER A 238 -37.98 -38.81 -25.37
CA SER A 238 -37.18 -39.99 -25.65
C SER A 238 -36.72 -40.13 -27.11
N GLY A 239 -35.66 -40.94 -27.31
CA GLY A 239 -35.56 -41.86 -28.46
C GLY A 239 -34.54 -41.53 -29.56
N GLY A 240 -33.67 -42.50 -29.89
CA GLY A 240 -33.02 -42.58 -31.21
C GLY A 240 -31.61 -43.20 -31.22
N SER A 241 -31.50 -44.40 -31.76
CA SER A 241 -30.36 -45.31 -31.82
C SER A 241 -29.10 -44.84 -32.60
N SER A 242 -27.96 -45.42 -32.21
CA SER A 242 -26.58 -45.54 -32.77
C SER A 242 -26.46 -45.69 -34.32
N PRO A 243 -25.26 -45.66 -34.99
CA PRO A 243 -23.90 -45.86 -34.45
C PRO A 243 -22.74 -45.01 -35.05
N PHE A 244 -21.54 -45.23 -34.49
CA PHE A 244 -20.19 -44.79 -34.89
C PHE A 244 -19.90 -44.73 -36.40
N PRO A 245 -18.92 -43.91 -36.81
CA PRO A 245 -17.65 -44.53 -37.20
C PRO A 245 -16.39 -43.80 -36.70
N SER A 246 -15.35 -44.62 -36.58
CA SER A 246 -13.94 -44.29 -36.33
C SER A 246 -13.33 -43.39 -37.41
N SER A 247 -12.51 -42.41 -37.01
CA SER A 247 -11.39 -41.94 -37.84
C SER A 247 -10.21 -41.49 -37.00
N THR A 248 -9.10 -42.15 -37.25
CA THR A 248 -7.72 -41.91 -36.85
C THR A 248 -7.22 -40.51 -37.25
N GLY A 249 -6.35 -39.90 -36.44
CA GLY A 249 -5.79 -38.57 -36.76
C GLY A 249 -4.65 -38.11 -35.85
N LYS A 250 -3.45 -38.58 -36.18
CA LYS A 250 -2.09 -38.20 -35.73
C LYS A 250 -1.89 -36.87 -34.99
N ALA A 251 -1.08 -36.93 -33.93
CA ALA A 251 -0.33 -35.81 -33.36
C ALA A 251 0.85 -35.37 -34.27
N PRO A 252 1.25 -34.09 -34.24
CA PRO A 252 2.60 -33.67 -34.58
C PRO A 252 3.34 -32.97 -33.41
N PRO A 253 4.68 -32.82 -33.51
CA PRO A 253 5.59 -32.90 -32.37
C PRO A 253 6.02 -31.54 -31.79
N LYS A 254 6.56 -31.61 -30.57
CA LYS A 254 7.42 -30.58 -29.94
C LYS A 254 8.73 -30.41 -30.72
N LYS A 255 9.15 -29.15 -30.91
CA LYS A 255 10.54 -28.68 -31.09
C LYS A 255 10.62 -27.28 -30.47
N THR A 256 11.40 -27.11 -29.39
CA THR A 256 12.76 -26.50 -29.36
C THR A 256 12.81 -25.13 -30.01
#